data_AF-A0AAD3Z9T3-F1
#
_entry.id   AF-A0AAD3Z9T3-F1
#
_cell.length_a   1.000
_cell.length_b   1.000
_cell.length_c   1.000
_cell.angle_alpha   90.00
_cell.angle_beta   90.00
_cell.angle_gamma   90.00
#
_symmetry.space_group_name_H-M   'P 1'
#
loop_
_entity.id
_entity.type
_entity.pdbx_description
1 polymer ?
#
loop_
_entity_poly.entity_id
_entity_poly.type
_entity_poly.pdbx_seq_one_letter_code
_entity_poly.pdbx_strand_id
1 'polypeptide(L)'
;ADLNKVTPDYIPEWREDDVTLAEALNDPDFGDYVPHGAPDGFSFESGRRVLNQRQDYLRVTWSSGMKYVTWTVRRMEQRDNARIVDVTVREAYDLSLYPIPRAESVPAELRETVDNPIVRAKYLTIDFIRARSYTVDDAGDDNTGYRMRFGVVYDEGEVLVELNAKGVTPEDVLEMFEGLGVVE
;
A
#
# COMPACT_ATOMS: atom_id res chain seq x y z
N ALA A 1 9.72 39.11 -16.08
CA ALA A 1 10.21 38.02 -15.22
C ALA A 1 11.14 37.18 -16.06
N ASP A 2 12.37 37.00 -15.61
CA ASP A 2 13.36 36.17 -16.31
C ASP A 2 12.93 34.69 -16.14
N LEU A 3 12.57 34.04 -17.25
CA LEU A 3 12.17 32.63 -17.30
C LEU A 3 13.37 31.68 -17.37
N ASN A 4 14.59 32.22 -17.34
CA ASN A 4 15.79 31.42 -17.31
C ASN A 4 16.17 31.09 -15.86
N LYS A 5 16.21 29.78 -15.56
CA LYS A 5 16.73 29.11 -14.36
C LYS A 5 15.68 28.67 -13.35
N VAL A 6 14.90 27.67 -13.76
CA VAL A 6 14.72 26.50 -12.90
C VAL A 6 15.20 25.30 -13.71
N THR A 7 16.52 25.18 -13.88
CA THR A 7 17.12 23.91 -14.25
C THR A 7 17.23 23.10 -12.96
N PRO A 8 16.58 21.92 -12.84
CA PRO A 8 16.77 21.06 -11.70
C PRO A 8 18.26 20.76 -11.54
N ASP A 9 18.79 20.85 -10.31
CA ASP A 9 20.20 20.52 -10.02
C ASP A 9 20.52 19.04 -10.36
N TYR A 10 19.48 18.20 -10.42
CA TYR A 10 19.56 16.80 -10.81
C TYR A 10 18.29 16.39 -11.57
N ILE A 11 18.47 15.76 -12.73
CA ILE A 11 17.40 15.07 -13.48
C ILE A 11 17.76 13.59 -13.41
N PRO A 12 16.97 12.74 -12.71
CA PRO A 12 17.21 11.30 -12.74
C PRO A 12 17.06 10.79 -14.18
N GLU A 13 17.92 9.85 -14.56
CA GLU A 13 17.75 9.10 -15.80
C GLU A 13 16.43 8.33 -15.73
N TRP A 14 15.61 8.43 -16.77
CA TRP A 14 14.34 7.70 -16.83
C TRP A 14 14.62 6.20 -16.84
N ARG A 15 14.09 5.50 -15.84
CA ARG A 15 14.20 4.06 -15.67
C ARG A 15 12.82 3.46 -15.46
N GLU A 16 12.51 2.44 -16.23
CA GLU A 16 11.27 1.68 -16.14
C GLU A 16 11.57 0.23 -16.51
N ASP A 17 11.75 -0.60 -15.49
CA ASP A 17 12.12 -2.00 -15.65
C ASP A 17 11.02 -2.90 -15.13
N ASP A 18 10.72 -3.96 -15.89
CA ASP A 18 10.10 -5.16 -15.33
C ASP A 18 11.17 -5.90 -14.53
N VAL A 19 10.87 -6.20 -13.26
CA VAL A 19 11.82 -6.84 -12.34
C VAL A 19 11.23 -8.14 -11.80
N THR A 20 12.09 -9.13 -11.60
CA THR A 20 11.77 -10.35 -10.87
C THR A 20 11.62 -10.06 -9.37
N LEU A 21 11.02 -10.98 -8.61
CA LEU A 21 10.98 -10.87 -7.15
C LEU A 21 12.39 -10.77 -6.54
N ALA A 22 13.35 -11.51 -7.07
CA ALA A 22 14.74 -11.46 -6.61
C ALA A 22 15.37 -10.08 -6.87
N GLU A 23 15.12 -9.46 -8.01
CA GLU A 23 15.61 -8.09 -8.30
C GLU A 23 14.89 -7.05 -7.44
N ALA A 24 13.59 -7.22 -7.18
CA ALA A 24 12.84 -6.34 -6.28
C ALA A 24 13.38 -6.40 -4.84
N LEU A 25 13.67 -7.59 -4.32
CA LEU A 25 14.29 -7.79 -3.00
C LEU A 25 15.72 -7.23 -2.91
N ASN A 26 16.41 -7.10 -4.04
CA ASN A 26 17.76 -6.53 -4.11
C ASN A 26 17.75 -5.06 -4.57
N ASP A 27 16.58 -4.41 -4.67
CA ASP A 27 16.53 -2.99 -5.00
C ASP A 27 17.17 -2.17 -3.86
N PRO A 28 18.15 -1.30 -4.16
CA PRO A 28 18.92 -0.62 -3.12
C PRO A 28 18.12 0.44 -2.35
N ASP A 29 17.01 0.93 -2.92
CA ASP A 29 16.19 1.96 -2.28
C ASP A 29 15.01 1.36 -1.52
N PHE A 30 14.44 0.27 -2.04
CA PHE A 30 13.15 -0.24 -1.61
C PHE A 30 13.12 -1.73 -1.26
N GLY A 31 14.20 -2.49 -1.47
CA GLY A 31 14.25 -3.94 -1.26
C GLY A 31 13.92 -4.38 0.16
N ASP A 32 14.37 -3.61 1.16
CA ASP A 32 14.10 -3.85 2.58
C ASP A 32 12.60 -3.75 2.95
N TYR A 33 11.79 -3.18 2.06
CA TYR A 33 10.35 -2.99 2.23
C TYR A 33 9.51 -3.96 1.38
N VAL A 34 10.13 -4.98 0.79
CA VAL A 34 9.46 -5.99 -0.02
C VAL A 34 9.36 -7.31 0.74
N PRO A 35 8.15 -7.88 0.92
CA PRO A 35 7.99 -9.21 1.51
C PRO A 35 8.79 -10.28 0.74
N HIS A 36 9.50 -11.12 1.48
CA HIS A 36 10.38 -12.16 0.92
C HIS A 36 9.66 -13.21 0.06
N GLY A 37 8.35 -13.37 0.24
CA GLY A 37 7.55 -14.40 -0.41
C GLY A 37 6.13 -13.93 -0.71
N ALA A 38 5.45 -14.72 -1.53
CA ALA A 38 4.02 -14.55 -1.77
C ALA A 38 3.22 -14.98 -0.51
N PRO A 39 2.04 -14.40 -0.28
CA PRO A 39 1.06 -14.99 0.62
C PRO A 39 0.72 -16.43 0.20
N ASP A 40 0.26 -17.23 1.16
CA ASP A 40 -0.13 -18.62 0.91
C ASP A 40 -1.15 -18.76 -0.22
N GLY A 41 -0.84 -19.62 -1.19
CA GLY A 41 -1.68 -19.86 -2.36
C GLY A 41 -1.61 -18.81 -3.47
N PHE A 42 -0.74 -17.80 -3.33
CA PHE A 42 -0.43 -16.83 -4.37
C PHE A 42 0.91 -17.14 -5.05
N SER A 43 1.06 -16.72 -6.30
CA SER A 43 2.32 -16.78 -7.03
C SER A 43 2.75 -15.38 -7.44
N PHE A 44 4.06 -15.15 -7.58
CA PHE A 44 4.57 -13.90 -8.17
C PHE A 44 4.02 -13.75 -9.59
N GLU A 45 3.44 -12.59 -9.88
CA GLU A 45 2.90 -12.25 -11.20
C GLU A 45 3.81 -11.27 -11.93
N SER A 46 4.17 -10.17 -11.28
CA SER A 46 4.96 -9.11 -11.89
C SER A 46 5.66 -8.24 -10.85
N GLY A 47 6.76 -7.62 -11.28
CA GLY A 47 7.46 -6.58 -10.53
C GLY A 47 7.80 -5.42 -11.48
N ARG A 48 7.76 -4.19 -10.98
CA ARG A 48 8.07 -2.98 -11.76
C ARG A 48 8.82 -1.96 -10.94
N ARG A 49 9.99 -1.51 -11.40
CA ARG A 49 10.76 -0.40 -10.81
C ARG A 49 10.68 0.81 -11.73
N VAL A 50 10.18 1.93 -11.22
CA VAL A 50 10.05 3.18 -11.97
C VAL A 50 10.78 4.29 -11.25
N LEU A 51 11.69 4.97 -11.95
CA LEU A 51 12.37 6.18 -11.48
C LEU A 51 12.35 7.23 -12.60
N ASN A 52 11.75 8.38 -12.31
CA ASN A 52 11.73 9.56 -13.17
C ASN A 52 11.45 10.82 -12.36
N GLN A 53 11.36 11.98 -13.01
CA GLN A 53 11.14 13.27 -12.33
C GLN A 53 9.82 13.37 -11.53
N ARG A 54 8.87 12.46 -11.76
CA ARG A 54 7.54 12.47 -11.16
C ARG A 54 7.25 11.27 -10.28
N GLN A 55 7.98 10.17 -10.46
CA GLN A 55 7.66 8.89 -9.86
C GLN A 55 8.95 8.19 -9.47
N ASP A 56 8.94 7.67 -8.24
CA ASP A 56 9.98 6.82 -7.72
C ASP A 56 9.31 5.74 -6.88
N TYR A 57 9.12 4.55 -7.47
CA TYR A 57 8.46 3.45 -6.80
C TYR A 57 8.95 2.08 -7.29
N LEU A 58 8.80 1.10 -6.41
CA LEU A 58 8.88 -0.32 -6.70
C LEU A 58 7.50 -0.94 -6.45
N ARG A 59 6.99 -1.71 -7.40
CA ARG A 59 5.72 -2.44 -7.26
C ARG A 59 5.96 -3.92 -7.45
N VAL A 60 5.41 -4.74 -6.56
CA VAL A 60 5.32 -6.19 -6.71
C VAL A 60 3.85 -6.59 -6.69
N THR A 61 3.48 -7.53 -7.57
CA THR A 61 2.13 -8.12 -7.60
C THR A 61 2.23 -9.63 -7.49
N TRP A 62 1.43 -10.19 -6.59
CA TRP A 62 1.16 -11.62 -6.50
C TRP A 62 -0.30 -11.89 -6.84
N SER A 63 -0.60 -13.01 -7.50
CA SER A 63 -1.98 -13.38 -7.83
C SER A 63 -2.27 -14.87 -7.70
N SER A 64 -3.57 -15.16 -7.63
CA SER A 64 -4.15 -16.51 -7.62
C SER A 64 -5.53 -16.45 -8.26
N GLY A 65 -5.63 -16.76 -9.56
CA GLY A 65 -6.86 -16.57 -10.32
C GLY A 65 -7.30 -15.10 -10.36
N MET A 66 -8.46 -14.77 -9.77
CA MET A 66 -8.99 -13.39 -9.70
C MET A 66 -8.61 -12.64 -8.41
N LYS A 67 -7.75 -13.24 -7.59
CA LYS A 67 -7.20 -12.68 -6.35
C LYS A 67 -5.85 -12.03 -6.62
N TYR A 68 -5.53 -10.99 -5.88
CA TYR A 68 -4.26 -10.29 -6.02
C TYR A 68 -3.80 -9.66 -4.71
N VAL A 69 -2.50 -9.44 -4.60
CA VAL A 69 -1.87 -8.51 -3.67
C VAL A 69 -0.94 -7.64 -4.47
N THR A 70 -1.23 -6.34 -4.51
CA THR A 70 -0.32 -5.33 -5.05
C THR A 70 0.34 -4.61 -3.88
N TRP A 71 1.66 -4.59 -3.91
CA TRP A 71 2.53 -4.00 -2.91
C TRP A 71 3.38 -2.93 -3.57
N THR A 72 3.15 -1.67 -3.23
CA THR A 72 3.90 -0.54 -3.82
C THR A 72 4.72 0.15 -2.75
N VAL A 73 6.03 0.14 -2.90
CA VAL A 73 6.97 0.89 -2.06
C VAL A 73 7.34 2.17 -2.80
N ARG A 74 7.29 3.31 -2.12
CA ARG A 74 7.71 4.61 -2.65
C ARG A 74 8.10 5.55 -1.53
N ARG A 75 8.70 6.69 -1.89
CA ARG A 75 8.91 7.78 -0.93
C ARG A 75 7.58 8.45 -0.57
N MET A 76 7.48 8.90 0.68
CA MET A 76 6.40 9.76 1.15
C MET A 76 6.43 11.11 0.43
N GLU A 77 5.27 11.59 0.00
CA GLU A 77 5.09 12.91 -0.57
C GLU A 77 4.29 13.80 0.40
N GLN A 78 4.40 15.13 0.25
CA GLN A 78 3.70 16.07 1.13
C GLN A 78 2.19 15.82 1.20
N ARG A 79 1.58 15.41 0.08
CA ARG A 79 0.14 15.09 -0.01
C ARG A 79 -0.27 13.88 0.83
N ASP A 80 0.63 12.95 1.10
CA ASP A 80 0.32 11.75 1.87
C ASP A 80 0.05 12.06 3.34
N ASN A 81 0.54 13.19 3.85
CA ASN A 81 0.32 13.61 5.23
C ASN A 81 -1.16 13.73 5.60
N ALA A 82 -2.03 14.07 4.64
CA ALA A 82 -3.48 14.17 4.84
C ALA A 82 -4.14 12.80 5.12
N ARG A 83 -3.47 11.70 4.77
CA ARG A 83 -3.98 10.33 4.95
C ARG A 83 -3.41 9.63 6.18
N ILE A 84 -2.45 10.24 6.88
CA ILE A 84 -1.90 9.66 8.11
C ILE A 84 -2.96 9.69 9.21
N VAL A 85 -3.25 8.52 9.79
CA VAL A 85 -4.28 8.38 10.82
C VAL A 85 -3.70 8.20 12.22
N ASP A 86 -4.44 8.69 13.21
CA ASP A 86 -4.33 8.26 14.60
C ASP A 86 -5.19 6.99 14.76
N VAL A 87 -4.57 5.88 15.15
CA VAL A 87 -5.26 4.59 15.32
C VAL A 87 -6.32 4.61 16.44
N THR A 88 -6.33 5.63 17.29
CA THR A 88 -7.37 5.83 18.30
C THR A 88 -8.65 6.47 17.72
N VAL A 89 -8.58 7.05 16.51
CA VAL A 89 -9.70 7.71 15.81
C VAL A 89 -10.25 6.77 14.74
N ARG A 90 -11.15 5.86 15.14
CA ARG A 90 -11.67 4.79 14.26
C ARG A 90 -12.40 5.32 13.02
N GLU A 91 -13.07 6.46 13.12
CA GLU A 91 -13.77 7.11 12.00
C GLU A 91 -12.84 7.40 10.81
N ALA A 92 -11.53 7.56 11.05
CA ALA A 92 -10.57 7.84 9.99
C ALA A 92 -10.24 6.61 9.13
N TYR A 93 -10.52 5.38 9.57
CA TYR A 93 -10.06 4.18 8.88
C TYR A 93 -10.99 2.98 8.95
N ASP A 94 -11.85 2.84 9.96
CA ASP A 94 -12.63 1.64 10.21
C ASP A 94 -13.82 1.52 9.25
N LEU A 95 -13.77 0.53 8.38
CA LEU A 95 -14.78 0.31 7.35
C LEU A 95 -16.07 -0.26 7.91
N SER A 96 -16.06 -0.85 9.10
CA SER A 96 -17.28 -1.38 9.74
C SER A 96 -18.26 -0.28 10.16
N LEU A 97 -17.77 0.96 10.27
CA LEU A 97 -18.59 2.14 10.56
C LEU A 97 -19.37 2.64 9.34
N TYR A 98 -19.02 2.17 8.14
CA TYR A 98 -19.51 2.72 6.86
C TYR A 98 -20.11 1.63 5.96
N PRO A 99 -21.46 1.47 5.95
CA PRO A 99 -22.13 0.55 5.05
C PRO A 99 -21.83 0.81 3.58
N ILE A 100 -21.85 -0.22 2.75
CA ILE A 100 -21.75 -0.09 1.28
C ILE A 100 -23.12 0.41 0.74
N PRO A 101 -23.17 1.42 -0.16
CA PRO A 101 -22.05 2.07 -0.84
C PRO A 101 -21.34 3.15 -0.01
N ARG A 102 -20.01 3.05 0.08
CA ARG A 102 -19.18 3.97 0.88
C ARG A 102 -19.18 5.42 0.41
N ALA A 103 -19.49 5.66 -0.86
CA ALA A 103 -19.65 7.02 -1.37
C ALA A 103 -20.77 7.79 -0.62
N GLU A 104 -21.79 7.09 -0.12
CA GLU A 104 -22.93 7.67 0.58
C GLU A 104 -22.77 7.64 2.10
N SER A 105 -22.15 6.60 2.65
CA SER A 105 -22.01 6.44 4.10
C SER A 105 -20.81 7.16 4.71
N VAL A 106 -19.73 7.38 3.95
CA VAL A 106 -18.53 8.08 4.45
C VAL A 106 -18.73 9.59 4.32
N PRO A 107 -18.60 10.36 5.42
CA PRO A 107 -18.61 11.82 5.38
C PRO A 107 -17.58 12.38 4.39
N ALA A 108 -17.93 13.45 3.68
CA ALA A 108 -17.13 13.96 2.56
C ALA A 108 -15.69 14.29 2.97
N GLU A 109 -15.53 14.85 4.15
CA GLU A 109 -14.27 15.24 4.78
C GLU A 109 -13.38 14.04 5.16
N LEU A 110 -13.95 12.84 5.32
CA LEU A 110 -13.22 11.62 5.67
C LEU A 110 -12.91 10.74 4.46
N ARG A 111 -13.49 11.00 3.28
CA ARG A 111 -13.42 10.10 2.12
C ARG A 111 -11.99 9.79 1.67
N GLU A 112 -11.13 10.81 1.62
CA GLU A 112 -9.73 10.62 1.20
C GLU A 112 -8.97 9.72 2.17
N THR A 113 -9.11 9.96 3.47
CA THR A 113 -8.45 9.20 4.53
C THR A 113 -9.03 7.79 4.64
N VAL A 114 -10.35 7.63 4.63
CA VAL A 114 -11.02 6.31 4.76
C VAL A 114 -10.80 5.44 3.51
N ASP A 115 -10.66 6.01 2.31
CA ASP A 115 -10.36 5.22 1.10
C ASP A 115 -9.01 4.51 1.19
N ASN A 116 -7.97 5.24 1.61
CA ASN A 116 -6.61 4.72 1.67
C ASN A 116 -5.82 5.34 2.85
N PRO A 117 -6.12 4.94 4.10
CA PRO A 117 -5.47 5.50 5.29
C PRO A 117 -4.02 5.06 5.37
N ILE A 118 -3.15 5.90 5.96
CA ILE A 118 -1.75 5.58 6.24
C ILE A 118 -1.57 5.44 7.75
N VAL A 119 -1.05 4.31 8.20
CA VAL A 119 -0.66 4.09 9.60
C VAL A 119 0.87 4.08 9.71
N ARG A 120 1.42 4.51 10.85
CA ARG A 120 2.85 4.35 11.12
C ARG A 120 3.14 2.90 11.47
N ALA A 121 4.25 2.34 10.98
CA ALA A 121 4.62 0.93 11.20
C ALA A 121 4.48 0.50 12.68
N LYS A 122 5.01 1.29 13.63
CA LYS A 122 4.92 1.04 15.08
C LYS A 122 3.50 1.00 15.68
N TYR A 123 2.48 1.41 14.93
CA TYR A 123 1.07 1.39 15.34
C TYR A 123 0.23 0.44 14.48
N LEU A 124 0.84 -0.30 13.55
CA LEU A 124 0.14 -1.31 12.78
C LEU A 124 -0.18 -2.50 13.71
N THR A 125 -1.45 -2.89 13.76
CA THR A 125 -1.92 -4.03 14.55
C THR A 125 -2.88 -4.88 13.74
N ILE A 126 -3.10 -6.12 14.17
CA ILE A 126 -4.12 -6.99 13.58
C ILE A 126 -5.51 -6.34 13.61
N ASP A 127 -5.84 -5.57 14.65
CA ASP A 127 -7.13 -4.90 14.77
C ASP A 127 -7.29 -3.77 13.75
N PHE A 128 -6.22 -3.03 13.46
CA PHE A 128 -6.21 -2.05 12.38
C PHE A 128 -6.46 -2.74 11.02
N ILE A 129 -5.73 -3.83 10.75
CA ILE A 129 -5.86 -4.55 9.47
C ILE A 129 -7.29 -5.09 9.33
N ARG A 130 -7.84 -5.75 10.36
CA ARG A 130 -9.22 -6.27 10.36
C ARG A 130 -10.26 -5.17 10.14
N ALA A 131 -10.07 -3.98 10.72
CA ALA A 131 -10.95 -2.83 10.49
C ALA A 131 -10.89 -2.30 9.04
N ARG A 132 -9.80 -2.60 8.32
CA ARG A 132 -9.61 -2.30 6.89
C ARG A 132 -10.04 -3.44 5.96
N SER A 133 -10.48 -4.57 6.51
CA SER A 133 -10.89 -5.74 5.75
C SER A 133 -12.40 -5.76 5.57
N TYR A 134 -12.86 -6.08 4.37
CA TYR A 134 -14.28 -6.29 4.10
C TYR A 134 -14.49 -7.31 2.98
N THR A 135 -15.65 -7.95 2.98
CA THR A 135 -16.12 -8.79 1.88
C THR A 135 -17.17 -8.05 1.07
N VAL A 136 -17.40 -8.48 -0.16
CA VAL A 136 -18.57 -8.06 -0.96
C VAL A 136 -19.31 -9.31 -1.39
N ASP A 137 -20.59 -9.16 -1.72
CA ASP A 137 -21.43 -10.23 -2.22
C ASP A 137 -21.99 -9.84 -3.59
N ASP A 138 -21.09 -9.57 -4.53
CA ASP A 138 -21.44 -9.16 -5.90
C ASP A 138 -21.46 -10.38 -6.83
N ALA A 139 -22.60 -10.58 -7.49
CA ALA A 139 -22.76 -11.68 -8.45
C ALA A 139 -21.79 -11.50 -9.64
N GLY A 140 -20.90 -12.48 -9.85
CA GLY A 140 -19.92 -12.48 -10.94
C GLY A 140 -18.51 -12.03 -10.54
N ASP A 141 -18.30 -11.65 -9.28
CA ASP A 141 -16.96 -11.44 -8.72
C ASP A 141 -16.50 -12.65 -7.89
N ASP A 142 -15.18 -12.82 -7.76
CA ASP A 142 -14.60 -13.71 -6.76
C ASP A 142 -14.76 -13.05 -5.38
N ASN A 143 -15.78 -13.52 -4.65
CA ASN A 143 -16.11 -13.09 -3.30
C ASN A 143 -15.40 -13.91 -2.22
N THR A 144 -14.39 -14.72 -2.59
CA THR A 144 -13.63 -15.49 -1.62
C THR A 144 -12.49 -14.65 -1.03
N GLY A 145 -12.55 -14.42 0.28
CA GLY A 145 -11.55 -13.65 1.03
C GLY A 145 -11.84 -12.16 1.13
N TYR A 146 -10.92 -11.41 1.76
CA TYR A 146 -11.12 -10.01 2.07
C TYR A 146 -10.57 -9.08 0.99
N ARG A 147 -11.16 -7.89 0.89
CA ARG A 147 -10.60 -6.72 0.21
C ARG A 147 -9.98 -5.80 1.25
N MET A 148 -8.77 -5.33 0.99
CA MET A 148 -8.03 -4.45 1.88
C MET A 148 -7.24 -3.40 1.09
N ARG A 149 -7.23 -2.17 1.60
CA ARG A 149 -6.41 -1.08 1.06
C ARG A 149 -6.02 -0.12 2.18
N PHE A 150 -4.72 0.11 2.33
CA PHE A 150 -4.12 1.07 3.26
C PHE A 150 -2.62 1.23 2.95
N GLY A 151 -2.00 2.24 3.55
CA GLY A 151 -0.55 2.43 3.55
C GLY A 151 0.07 2.25 4.93
N VAL A 152 1.34 1.88 4.96
CA VAL A 152 2.17 1.81 6.16
C VAL A 152 3.43 2.62 5.93
N VAL A 153 3.70 3.59 6.81
CA VAL A 153 4.88 4.44 6.72
C VAL A 153 5.98 4.00 7.70
N TYR A 154 7.19 3.90 7.18
CA TYR A 154 8.44 3.47 7.81
C TYR A 154 9.45 4.64 7.88
N ASP A 155 10.63 4.38 8.45
CA ASP A 155 11.78 5.31 8.48
C ASP A 155 11.39 6.72 8.91
N GLU A 156 10.74 6.82 10.07
CA GLU A 156 10.30 8.11 10.64
C GLU A 156 9.42 8.97 9.72
N GLY A 157 8.84 8.40 8.66
CA GLY A 157 8.01 9.14 7.69
C GLY A 157 8.56 9.22 6.28
N GLU A 158 9.62 8.49 5.92
CA GLU A 158 10.25 8.60 4.60
C GLU A 158 9.76 7.59 3.56
N VAL A 159 9.52 6.34 3.97
CA VAL A 159 9.12 5.27 3.05
C VAL A 159 7.68 4.86 3.30
N LEU A 160 6.88 4.86 2.24
CA LEU A 160 5.49 4.40 2.26
C LEU A 160 5.35 3.09 1.50
N VAL A 161 4.75 2.11 2.17
CA VAL A 161 4.28 0.87 1.59
C VAL A 161 2.77 0.93 1.42
N GLU A 162 2.26 0.87 0.20
CA GLU A 162 0.82 0.83 -0.10
C GLU A 162 0.38 -0.59 -0.49
N LEU A 163 -0.58 -1.12 0.27
CA LEU A 163 -1.24 -2.39 0.03
C LEU A 163 -2.55 -2.16 -0.72
N ASN A 164 -2.79 -2.95 -1.76
CA ASN A 164 -4.11 -3.19 -2.32
C ASN A 164 -4.29 -4.69 -2.56
N ALA A 165 -5.24 -5.31 -1.87
CA ALA A 165 -5.36 -6.75 -1.83
C ALA A 165 -6.80 -7.23 -1.97
N LYS A 166 -6.94 -8.39 -2.61
CA LYS A 166 -8.17 -9.16 -2.76
C LYS A 166 -7.85 -10.64 -2.58
N GLY A 167 -8.50 -11.28 -1.62
CA GLY A 167 -8.50 -12.73 -1.45
C GLY A 167 -7.52 -13.29 -0.41
N VAL A 168 -6.79 -12.42 0.29
CA VAL A 168 -5.96 -12.75 1.46
C VAL A 168 -6.71 -12.48 2.77
N THR A 169 -6.26 -13.08 3.87
CA THR A 169 -6.75 -12.81 5.22
C THR A 169 -6.02 -11.61 5.86
N PRO A 170 -6.62 -10.96 6.89
CA PRO A 170 -5.92 -9.97 7.70
C PRO A 170 -4.63 -10.51 8.32
N GLU A 171 -4.62 -11.78 8.70
CA GLU A 171 -3.48 -12.48 9.29
C GLU A 171 -2.34 -12.67 8.29
N ASP A 172 -2.64 -13.10 7.05
CA ASP A 172 -1.61 -13.21 5.99
C ASP A 172 -0.96 -11.84 5.73
N VAL A 173 -1.77 -10.78 5.69
CA VAL A 173 -1.27 -9.42 5.50
C VAL A 173 -0.41 -8.96 6.68
N LEU A 174 -0.81 -9.29 7.92
CA LEU A 174 0.01 -9.00 9.09
C LEU A 174 1.37 -9.68 8.96
N GLU A 175 1.40 -10.99 8.67
CA GLU A 175 2.65 -11.76 8.53
C GLU A 175 3.59 -11.14 7.47
N MET A 176 3.05 -10.65 6.35
CA MET A 176 3.84 -9.93 5.34
C MET A 176 4.52 -8.68 5.91
N PHE A 177 3.84 -7.92 6.77
CA PHE A 177 4.41 -6.75 7.43
C PHE A 177 5.38 -7.14 8.55
N GLU A 178 5.08 -8.19 9.34
CA GLU A 178 5.98 -8.69 10.38
C GLU A 178 7.32 -9.16 9.80
N GLY A 179 7.30 -9.77 8.61
CA GLY A 179 8.50 -10.15 7.85
C GLY A 179 9.42 -8.98 7.49
N LEU A 180 8.96 -7.73 7.58
CA LEU A 180 9.77 -6.52 7.36
C LEU A 180 10.35 -5.94 8.67
N GLY A 181 10.17 -6.63 9.81
CA GLY A 181 10.66 -6.15 11.12
C GLY A 181 9.75 -5.11 11.78
N VAL A 182 8.43 -5.14 11.49
CA VAL A 182 7.45 -4.17 12.01
C VAL A 182 7.08 -4.36 13.49
N VAL A 183 7.62 -5.37 14.18
CA VAL A 183 7.17 -5.71 15.53
C VAL A 183 8.35 -5.88 16.51
N GLU A 184 8.48 -4.93 17.42
CA GLU A 184 8.92 -5.18 18.81
C GLU A 184 7.82 -4.71 19.76
#